data_AF-A0A816QD74-F1
#
_entry.id   AF-A0A816QD74-F1
#
_cell.length_a   1.000
_cell.length_b   1.000
_cell.length_c   1.000
_cell.angle_alpha   90.00
_cell.angle_beta   90.00
_cell.angle_gamma   90.00
#
_symmetry.space_group_name_H-M   'P 1'
#
loop_
_entity.id
_entity.type
_entity.pdbx_description
1 polymer ?
#
loop_
_entity_poly.entity_id
_entity_poly.type
_entity_poly.pdbx_seq_one_letter_code
_entity_poly.pdbx_strand_id
1 'polypeptide(L)'
;MRTAFRIVEITQTPSNSRLWEVQLTIADESDPQLSTLTNRIKEEISGEGWYRMGHLMLKLGHFDQAEELYNELLNSASDDGDRAHIYHQLGRVRKDRGEYREAAGFLE
;
A
#
# COMPACT_ATOMS: atom_id res chain seq x y z
N MET A 1 -11.94 -12.62 3.96
CA MET A 1 -11.65 -13.24 2.64
C MET A 1 -10.90 -12.21 1.81
N ARG A 2 -9.64 -12.48 1.42
CA ARG A 2 -8.94 -11.66 0.42
C ARG A 2 -9.23 -12.28 -0.94
N THR A 3 -10.15 -11.69 -1.69
CA THR A 3 -10.43 -12.15 -3.05
C THR A 3 -9.69 -11.23 -4.00
N ALA A 4 -8.45 -11.61 -4.34
CA ALA A 4 -7.71 -10.96 -5.41
C ALA A 4 -8.20 -11.52 -6.75
N PHE A 5 -8.45 -10.63 -7.71
CA PHE A 5 -8.84 -11.00 -9.06
C PHE A 5 -7.76 -10.56 -10.04
N ARG A 6 -7.47 -11.41 -11.01
CA ARG A 6 -6.61 -11.07 -12.15
C ARG A 6 -7.48 -10.79 -13.37
N ILE A 7 -7.13 -9.74 -14.10
CA ILE A 7 -7.70 -9.46 -15.42
C ILE A 7 -7.14 -10.48 -16.41
N VAL A 8 -8.03 -11.26 -17.01
CA VAL A 8 -7.70 -12.25 -18.03
C VAL A 8 -7.72 -11.60 -19.41
N GLU A 9 -8.80 -10.88 -19.70
CA GLU A 9 -9.05 -10.30 -21.01
C GLU A 9 -9.88 -9.02 -20.86
N ILE A 10 -9.60 -8.05 -21.73
CA ILE A 10 -10.41 -6.84 -21.89
C ILE A 10 -10.81 -6.78 -23.35
N THR A 11 -12.10 -6.90 -23.64
CA THR A 11 -12.65 -6.90 -25.00
C THR A 11 -13.68 -5.79 -25.15
N GLN A 12 -13.67 -5.13 -26.30
CA GLN A 12 -14.72 -4.15 -26.64
C GLN A 12 -15.95 -4.91 -27.13
N THR A 13 -17.13 -4.53 -26.65
CA THR A 13 -18.35 -5.22 -27.07
C THR A 13 -18.65 -4.94 -28.54
N PRO A 14 -18.99 -5.95 -29.37
CA PRO A 14 -19.24 -5.74 -30.80
C PRO A 14 -20.41 -4.81 -31.10
N SER A 15 -21.40 -4.75 -30.20
CA SER A 15 -22.62 -3.95 -30.37
C SER A 15 -22.46 -2.49 -29.94
N ASN A 16 -21.43 -2.14 -29.16
CA ASN A 16 -21.23 -0.79 -28.67
C ASN A 16 -19.75 -0.52 -28.38
N SER A 17 -19.13 0.36 -29.18
CA SER A 17 -17.74 0.76 -29.04
C SER A 17 -17.43 1.55 -27.75
N ARG A 18 -18.45 1.96 -26.99
CA ARG A 18 -18.28 2.59 -25.68
C ARG A 18 -18.32 1.59 -24.51
N LEU A 19 -18.68 0.34 -24.76
CA LEU A 19 -18.75 -0.69 -23.73
C LEU A 19 -17.59 -1.67 -23.86
N TRP A 20 -17.01 -2.00 -22.71
CA TRP A 20 -15.89 -2.92 -22.56
C TRP A 20 -16.27 -4.02 -21.57
N GLU A 21 -16.00 -5.26 -21.93
CA GLU A 21 -16.11 -6.43 -21.06
C GLU A 21 -14.73 -6.74 -20.48
N VAL A 22 -14.68 -6.97 -19.16
CA VAL A 22 -13.46 -7.32 -18.44
C VAL A 22 -13.67 -8.68 -17.80
N GLN A 23 -12.93 -9.68 -18.28
CA GLN A 23 -12.97 -11.02 -17.72
C GLN A 23 -12.00 -11.11 -16.54
N LEU A 24 -12.51 -11.55 -15.41
CA LEU A 24 -11.75 -11.70 -14.16
C LEU A 24 -11.70 -13.18 -13.76
N THR A 25 -10.54 -13.61 -13.25
CA THR A 25 -10.40 -14.90 -12.57
C THR A 25 -9.89 -14.69 -11.15
N ILE A 26 -10.19 -15.62 -10.25
CA ILE A 26 -9.60 -15.64 -8.92
C ILE A 26 -8.09 -15.86 -9.08
N ALA A 27 -7.28 -15.01 -8.45
CA ALA A 27 -5.86 -15.23 -8.33
C ALA A 27 -5.61 -16.12 -7.11
N ASP A 28 -5.04 -17.30 -7.35
CA ASP A 28 -4.63 -18.23 -6.29
C ASP A 28 -3.10 -18.33 -6.21
N GLU A 29 -2.59 -19.12 -5.26
CA GLU A 29 -1.16 -19.26 -5.00
C GLU A 29 -0.37 -19.87 -6.18
N SER A 30 -1.05 -20.52 -7.13
CA SER A 30 -0.43 -21.06 -8.33
C SER A 30 -0.29 -20.04 -9.47
N ASP A 31 -0.89 -18.84 -9.35
CA ASP A 31 -0.81 -17.80 -10.37
C ASP A 31 0.60 -17.15 -10.41
N PRO A 32 1.37 -17.32 -11.52
CA PRO A 32 2.70 -16.73 -11.64
C PRO A 32 2.69 -15.19 -11.56
N GLN A 33 1.59 -14.54 -11.97
CA GLN A 33 1.46 -13.08 -11.88
C GLN A 33 1.30 -12.62 -10.44
N LEU A 34 0.66 -13.41 -9.57
CA LEU A 34 0.58 -13.11 -8.14
C LEU A 34 1.97 -13.17 -7.51
N SER A 35 2.78 -14.17 -7.88
CA SER A 35 4.17 -14.27 -7.41
C SER A 35 5.03 -13.10 -7.90
N THR A 36 4.84 -12.69 -9.16
CA THR A 36 5.55 -11.56 -9.78
C THR A 36 5.18 -10.24 -9.10
N LEU A 37 3.89 -10.00 -8.87
CA LEU A 37 3.39 -8.84 -8.13
C LEU A 37 3.97 -8.82 -6.71
N THR A 38 3.97 -9.96 -6.02
CA THR A 38 4.51 -10.07 -4.67
C THR A 38 6.00 -9.72 -4.64
N ASN A 39 6.78 -10.21 -5.61
CA ASN A 39 8.21 -9.88 -5.71
C ASN A 39 8.42 -8.40 -6.04
N ARG A 40 7.61 -7.84 -6.94
CA ARG A 40 7.66 -6.41 -7.26
C ARG A 40 7.38 -5.55 -6.03
N ILE A 41 6.36 -5.87 -5.24
CA ILE A 41 6.06 -5.16 -3.99
C ILE A 41 7.26 -5.28 -3.03
N LYS A 42 7.87 -6.47 -2.90
CA LYS A 42 9.05 -6.68 -2.05
C LYS A 42 10.26 -5.84 -2.47
N GLU A 43 10.44 -5.59 -3.76
CA GLU A 43 11.50 -4.73 -4.32
C GLU A 43 11.20 -3.23 -4.11
N GLU A 44 9.93 -2.83 -4.16
CA GLU A 44 9.51 -1.44 -4.00
C GLU A 44 9.49 -0.97 -2.54
N ILE A 45 9.28 -1.89 -1.58
CA ILE A 45 9.32 -1.56 -0.15
C ILE A 45 10.76 -1.62 0.37
N SER A 46 11.22 -0.50 0.91
CA SER A 46 12.54 -0.38 1.54
C SER A 46 12.44 -0.38 3.08
N GLY A 47 13.60 -0.44 3.75
CA GLY A 47 13.70 -0.44 5.20
C GLY A 47 13.79 -1.83 5.81
N GLU A 48 13.85 -1.89 7.14
CA GLU A 48 14.00 -3.12 7.91
C GLU A 48 12.93 -3.22 9.01
N GLY A 49 12.68 -4.45 9.47
CA GLY A 49 11.77 -4.73 10.58
C GLY A 49 10.39 -4.08 10.44
N TRP A 50 9.97 -3.40 11.49
CA TRP A 50 8.66 -2.74 11.57
C TRP A 50 8.47 -1.61 10.55
N TYR A 51 9.53 -0.88 10.19
CA TYR A 51 9.43 0.18 9.18
C TYR A 51 9.06 -0.36 7.80
N ARG A 52 9.66 -1.50 7.43
CA ARG A 52 9.32 -2.21 6.18
C ARG A 52 7.87 -2.73 6.21
N MET A 53 7.40 -3.19 7.37
CA MET A 53 6.02 -3.61 7.55
C MET A 53 5.03 -2.45 7.38
N GLY A 54 5.32 -1.28 7.97
CA GLY A 54 4.50 -0.08 7.78
C GLY A 54 4.47 0.38 6.31
N HIS A 55 5.60 0.31 5.58
CA HIS A 55 5.62 0.59 4.15
C HIS A 55 4.77 -0.38 3.34
N LEU A 56 4.79 -1.66 3.69
CA LEU A 56 3.94 -2.65 3.06
C LEU A 56 2.45 -2.31 3.30
N MET A 57 2.08 -1.94 4.52
CA MET A 57 0.71 -1.51 4.84
C MET A 57 0.29 -0.30 4.00
N LEU A 58 1.16 0.73 3.88
CA LEU A 58 0.91 1.88 3.01
C LEU A 58 0.71 1.47 1.55
N LYS A 59 1.58 0.63 1.00
CA LYS A 59 1.48 0.13 -0.39
C LYS A 59 0.21 -0.66 -0.66
N LEU A 60 -0.32 -1.35 0.36
CA LEU A 60 -1.56 -2.11 0.27
C LEU A 60 -2.82 -1.27 0.61
N GLY A 61 -2.66 0.01 0.94
CA GLY A 61 -3.78 0.89 1.32
C GLY A 61 -4.32 0.65 2.72
N HIS A 62 -3.60 -0.08 3.56
CA HIS A 62 -3.96 -0.36 4.95
C HIS A 62 -3.52 0.80 5.86
N PHE A 63 -4.09 1.99 5.64
CA PHE A 63 -3.64 3.22 6.28
C PHE A 63 -3.83 3.23 7.79
N ASP A 64 -4.97 2.74 8.29
CA ASP A 64 -5.27 2.69 9.74
C ASP A 64 -4.24 1.83 10.49
N GLN A 65 -3.93 0.66 9.93
CA GLN A 65 -2.94 -0.26 10.52
C GLN A 65 -1.52 0.30 10.47
N ALA A 66 -1.17 1.01 9.39
CA ALA A 66 0.12 1.69 9.29
C ALA A 66 0.24 2.81 10.34
N GLU A 67 -0.84 3.58 10.53
CA GLU A 67 -0.92 4.66 11.51
C GLU A 67 -0.75 4.12 12.94
N GLU A 68 -1.49 3.06 13.30
CA GLU A 68 -1.36 2.39 14.60
C GLU A 68 0.07 1.90 14.84
N LEU A 69 0.66 1.20 13.87
CA LEU A 69 2.03 0.69 13.97
C LEU A 69 3.04 1.83 14.18
N TYR A 70 2.95 2.92 13.42
CA TYR A 70 3.89 4.03 13.55
C TYR A 70 3.71 4.78 14.88
N ASN A 71 2.48 4.89 15.40
CA ASN A 71 2.25 5.46 16.74
C ASN A 71 2.82 4.56 17.86
N GLU A 72 2.71 3.24 17.74
CA GLU A 72 3.36 2.29 18.66
C GLU A 72 4.88 2.44 18.62
N LEU A 73 5.46 2.52 17.43
CA LEU A 73 6.90 2.75 17.27
C LEU A 73 7.32 4.09 17.89
N LEU A 74 6.51 5.15 17.73
CA LEU A 74 6.78 6.48 18.27
C LEU A 74 6.88 6.43 19.81
N ASN A 75 6.00 5.67 20.47
CA ASN A 75 6.03 5.49 21.92
C ASN A 75 7.29 4.76 22.41
N SER A 76 7.91 3.95 21.55
CA SER A 76 9.13 3.19 21.85
C SER A 76 10.43 3.86 21.38
N ALA A 77 10.35 4.97 20.65
CA ALA A 77 11.50 5.61 20.02
C ALA A 77 12.47 6.22 21.05
N SER A 78 13.73 5.80 21.02
CA SER A 78 14.75 6.21 21.99
C SER A 78 15.37 7.58 21.69
N ASP A 79 15.51 7.95 20.42
CA ASP A 79 16.20 9.17 19.99
C ASP A 79 15.39 10.02 19.01
N ASP A 80 15.87 11.24 18.80
CA ASP A 80 15.20 12.22 17.94
C ASP A 80 15.26 11.84 16.46
N GLY A 81 16.27 11.09 16.03
CA GLY A 81 16.39 10.60 14.66
C GLY A 81 15.28 9.59 14.35
N ASP A 82 15.09 8.62 15.23
CA ASP A 82 13.99 7.65 15.15
C ASP A 82 12.63 8.34 15.19
N ARG A 83 12.43 9.29 16.11
CA ARG A 83 11.18 10.08 16.17
C ARG A 83 10.93 10.85 14.88
N ALA A 84 11.93 11.54 14.35
CA ALA A 84 11.81 12.28 13.09
C ALA A 84 11.47 11.35 11.92
N HIS A 85 12.08 10.17 11.86
CA HIS A 85 11.76 9.17 10.85
C HIS A 85 10.29 8.72 10.96
N ILE A 86 9.82 8.43 12.17
CA ILE A 86 8.44 8.00 12.42
C ILE A 86 7.44 9.09 12.08
N TYR A 87 7.69 10.35 12.47
CA TYR A 87 6.84 11.48 12.08
C TYR A 87 6.75 11.64 10.57
N HIS A 88 7.86 11.49 9.85
CA HIS A 88 7.84 11.48 8.39
C HIS A 88 6.96 10.35 7.82
N GLN A 89 6.99 9.14 8.40
CA GLN A 89 6.10 8.06 7.95
C GLN A 89 4.62 8.35 8.28
N LEU A 90 4.31 8.93 9.44
CA LEU A 90 2.94 9.35 9.79
C LEU A 90 2.42 10.44 8.83
N GLY A 91 3.24 11.42 8.47
CA GLY A 91 2.91 12.40 7.43
C GLY A 91 2.64 11.74 6.07
N ARG A 92 3.41 10.69 5.74
CA ARG A 92 3.15 9.88 4.54
C ARG A 92 1.83 9.13 4.61
N VAL A 93 1.43 8.59 5.76
CA VAL A 93 0.11 7.95 5.95
C VAL A 93 -1.00 8.94 5.57
N ARG A 94 -0.97 10.15 6.14
CA ARG A 94 -1.94 11.22 5.83
C ARG A 94 -1.96 11.55 4.34
N LYS A 95 -0.78 11.74 3.76
CA LYS A 95 -0.65 12.07 2.33
C LYS A 95 -1.18 10.96 1.43
N ASP A 96 -0.87 9.69 1.70
CA ASP A 96 -1.31 8.55 0.90
C ASP A 96 -2.82 8.26 1.08
N ARG A 97 -3.41 8.66 2.22
CA ARG A 97 -4.87 8.67 2.45
C ARG A 97 -5.58 9.87 1.78
N GLY A 98 -4.84 10.87 1.31
CA GLY A 98 -5.38 12.10 0.70
C GLY A 98 -5.68 13.24 1.68
N GLU A 99 -5.27 13.10 2.95
CA GLU A 99 -5.44 14.07 4.03
C GLU A 99 -4.32 15.14 3.99
N TYR A 100 -4.21 15.87 2.87
CA TYR A 100 -3.03 16.72 2.60
C TYR A 100 -2.79 17.85 3.61
N ARG A 101 -3.85 18.40 4.21
CA ARG A 101 -3.70 19.45 5.25
C ARG A 101 -3.05 18.89 6.51
N GLU A 102 -3.48 17.70 6.92
CA GLU A 102 -2.92 17.02 8.10
C GLU A 102 -1.50 16.54 7.80
N ALA A 103 -1.25 16.07 6.57
CA ALA A 103 0.10 15.69 6.13
C ALA A 103 1.09 16.85 6.21
N ALA A 104 0.67 18.08 5.87
CA ALA A 104 1.52 19.26 5.95
C ALA A 104 1.96 19.58 7.40
N GLY A 105 1.13 19.26 8.39
CA GLY A 105 1.48 19.43 9.81
C GLY A 105 2.64 18.53 10.30
N PHE A 106 3.08 17.56 9.49
CA PHE A 106 4.28 16.75 9.77
C PHE A 106 5.56 17.30 9.10
N LEU A 107 5.46 18.37 8.30
CA LEU A 107 6.59 19.01 7.62
C LEU A 107 7.07 20.30 8.32
N GLU A 108 6.29 20.79 9.27
CA GLU A 108 6.55 21.97 10.10
C GLU A 108 7.32 21.60 11.38
#